data_AF-A0A2T3KI89-F1
#
_entry.id   AF-A0A2T3KI89-F1
#
_cell.length_a   1.000
_cell.length_b   1.000
_cell.length_c   1.000
_cell.angle_alpha   90.00
_cell.angle_beta   90.00
_cell.angle_gamma   90.00
#
_symmetry.space_group_name_H-M   'P 1'
#
loop_
_entity.id
_entity.type
_entity.pdbx_description
1 polymer ?
#
loop_
_entity_poly.entity_id
_entity_poly.type
_entity_poly.pdbx_seq_one_letter_code
_entity_poly.pdbx_strand_id
1 'polypeptide(L)'
;MTIFFNEIYNVVSSGLTALQEAQATGKAQKNPVSESIFLSAWVTKVLKQHSFDRCVVKTLQEWQQQSRTMGKNAQLKLHFSRLAETYANVTNEQGQSTVITPAVMATFYTALEQQDWLVTNEYEVNRKVSHHTDGKASLVVCSSQYAESMNENGELVKPLSLYVRGNTQQFIDIAYQHGILLYKITDYKSKVKFHGEYIIYPMNAGGHLPELPTVAN
;
A
#
# COMPACT_ATOMS: atom_id res chain seq x y z
N MET A 1 3.31 -11.17 -17.68
CA MET A 1 2.27 -10.21 -17.29
C MET A 1 2.92 -9.23 -16.33
N THR A 2 2.85 -7.93 -16.59
CA THR A 2 3.45 -6.93 -15.72
C THR A 2 2.68 -6.89 -14.40
N ILE A 3 3.40 -6.89 -13.28
CA ILE A 3 2.81 -6.80 -11.94
C ILE A 3 2.55 -5.32 -11.65
N PHE A 4 1.36 -5.00 -11.12
CA PHE A 4 0.95 -3.63 -10.78
C PHE A 4 2.02 -2.88 -10.00
N PHE A 5 2.61 -3.53 -9.00
CA PHE A 5 3.71 -3.01 -8.18
C PHE A 5 4.86 -2.39 -9.00
N ASN A 6 5.43 -3.16 -9.94
CA ASN A 6 6.56 -2.69 -10.74
C ASN A 6 6.13 -1.53 -11.65
N GLU A 7 4.94 -1.65 -12.23
CA GLU A 7 4.46 -0.65 -13.17
C GLU A 7 4.11 0.66 -12.48
N ILE A 8 3.48 0.63 -11.31
CA ILE A 8 3.14 1.85 -10.59
C ILE A 8 4.40 2.54 -10.05
N TYR A 9 5.42 1.77 -9.64
CA TYR A 9 6.73 2.31 -9.30
C TYR A 9 7.39 3.00 -10.49
N ASN A 10 7.32 2.38 -11.68
CA ASN A 10 7.80 2.99 -12.93
C ASN A 10 7.05 4.28 -13.28
N VAL A 11 5.72 4.32 -13.10
CA VAL A 11 4.89 5.50 -13.31
C VAL A 11 5.35 6.66 -12.43
N VAL A 12 5.42 6.45 -11.11
CA VAL A 12 5.73 7.54 -10.18
C VAL A 12 7.17 8.02 -10.36
N SER A 13 8.11 7.11 -10.57
CA SER A 13 9.53 7.44 -10.83
C SER A 13 9.68 8.24 -12.12
N SER A 14 9.03 7.81 -13.21
CA SER A 14 9.06 8.54 -14.49
C SER A 14 8.42 9.92 -14.39
N GLY A 15 7.33 10.06 -13.64
CA GLY A 15 6.67 11.34 -13.41
C GLY A 15 7.54 12.33 -12.62
N LEU A 16 8.23 11.85 -11.59
CA LEU A 16 9.16 12.66 -10.80
C LEU A 16 10.39 13.08 -11.62
N THR A 17 10.98 12.16 -12.40
CA THR A 17 12.10 12.47 -13.31
C THR A 17 11.68 13.52 -14.36
N ALA A 18 10.52 13.36 -14.99
CA ALA A 18 10.02 14.32 -15.97
C ALA A 18 9.79 15.72 -15.35
N LEU A 19 9.33 15.79 -14.10
CA LEU A 19 9.19 17.05 -13.38
C LEU A 19 10.56 17.68 -13.10
N GLN A 20 11.54 16.88 -12.67
CA GLN A 20 12.90 17.35 -12.42
C GLN A 20 13.56 17.91 -13.69
N GLU A 21 13.40 17.24 -14.83
CA GLU A 21 13.88 17.71 -16.14
C GLU A 21 13.20 19.02 -16.57
N ALA A 22 11.87 19.12 -16.37
CA ALA A 22 11.14 20.35 -16.66
C ALA A 22 11.60 21.51 -15.78
N GLN A 23 11.97 21.25 -14.53
CA GLN A 23 12.54 22.26 -13.63
C GLN A 23 13.96 22.67 -14.05
N ALA A 24 14.80 21.71 -14.45
CA ALA A 24 16.16 21.99 -14.92
C ALA A 24 16.16 22.84 -16.20
N THR A 25 15.16 22.65 -17.06
CA THR A 25 15.00 23.42 -18.32
C THR A 25 14.18 24.70 -18.17
N GLY A 26 13.74 25.04 -16.96
CA GLY A 26 12.91 26.23 -16.69
C GLY A 26 11.46 26.15 -17.18
N LYS A 27 11.02 24.99 -17.71
CA LYS A 27 9.65 24.75 -18.16
C LYS A 27 8.64 24.61 -17.01
N ALA A 28 9.12 24.28 -15.81
CA ALA A 28 8.33 24.25 -14.58
C ALA A 28 9.10 24.96 -13.45
N GLN A 29 8.41 25.75 -12.64
CA GLN A 29 8.99 26.38 -11.46
C GLN A 29 8.96 25.42 -10.27
N LYS A 30 9.92 25.54 -9.35
CA LYS A 30 9.96 24.78 -8.09
C LYS A 30 8.97 25.36 -7.07
N ASN A 31 7.68 25.30 -7.36
CA ASN A 31 6.62 25.69 -6.44
C ASN A 31 5.38 24.79 -6.58
N PRO A 32 4.54 24.65 -5.53
CA PRO A 32 3.45 23.68 -5.53
C PRO A 32 2.44 23.84 -6.68
N VAL A 33 2.22 25.07 -7.15
CA VAL A 33 1.25 25.34 -8.22
C VAL A 33 1.80 24.86 -9.56
N SER A 34 3.02 25.25 -9.90
CA SER A 34 3.65 24.87 -11.17
C SER A 34 3.89 23.36 -11.24
N GLU A 35 4.31 22.74 -10.14
CA GLU A 35 4.53 21.28 -10.04
C GLU A 35 3.21 20.51 -10.23
N SER A 36 2.12 20.98 -9.60
CA SER A 36 0.79 20.36 -9.76
C SER A 36 0.27 20.47 -11.18
N ILE A 37 0.38 21.64 -11.82
CA ILE A 37 -0.03 21.84 -13.22
C ILE A 37 0.77 20.91 -14.14
N PHE A 38 2.09 20.84 -13.95
CA PHE A 38 2.95 19.99 -14.75
C PHE A 38 2.57 18.52 -14.62
N LEU A 39 2.47 17.99 -13.39
CA LEU A 39 2.15 16.57 -13.16
C LEU A 39 0.75 16.22 -13.66
N SER A 40 -0.24 17.12 -13.53
CA SER A 40 -1.58 16.91 -14.07
C SER A 40 -1.56 16.77 -15.60
N ALA A 41 -0.80 17.64 -16.29
CA ALA A 41 -0.60 17.57 -17.73
C ALA A 41 0.17 16.31 -18.14
N TRP A 42 1.19 15.92 -17.36
CA TRP A 42 1.98 14.72 -17.59
C TRP A 42 1.14 13.45 -17.47
N VAL A 43 0.35 13.29 -16.40
CA VAL A 43 -0.58 12.15 -16.23
C VAL A 43 -1.55 12.06 -17.41
N THR A 44 -2.09 13.20 -17.84
CA THR A 44 -3.00 13.25 -19.01
C THR A 44 -2.30 12.83 -20.30
N LYS A 45 -1.04 13.22 -20.48
CA LYS A 45 -0.24 12.87 -21.65
C LYS A 45 0.04 11.36 -21.71
N VAL A 46 0.55 10.77 -20.62
CA VAL A 46 0.91 9.34 -20.60
C VAL A 46 -0.31 8.42 -20.74
N LEU A 47 -1.47 8.85 -20.21
CA LEU A 47 -2.75 8.17 -20.44
C LEU A 47 -3.13 8.13 -21.93
N LYS A 48 -3.03 9.27 -22.63
CA LYS A 48 -3.35 9.36 -24.06
C LYS A 48 -2.37 8.58 -24.93
N GLN A 49 -1.11 8.50 -24.50
CA GLN A 49 -0.05 7.81 -25.21
C GLN A 49 0.02 6.31 -24.91
N HIS A 50 -0.79 5.80 -23.97
CA HIS A 50 -0.73 4.42 -23.50
C HIS A 50 0.70 4.01 -23.10
N SER A 51 1.42 4.91 -22.43
CA SER A 51 2.86 4.74 -22.11
C SER A 51 3.14 3.68 -21.05
N PHE A 52 2.12 3.22 -20.33
CA PHE A 52 2.22 2.25 -19.24
C PHE A 52 1.20 1.13 -19.43
N ASP A 53 1.46 -0.02 -18.82
CA ASP A 53 0.61 -1.21 -18.88
C ASP A 53 -0.81 -0.92 -18.37
N ARG A 54 -1.78 -1.69 -18.88
CA ARG A 54 -3.19 -1.54 -18.54
C ARG A 54 -3.48 -1.66 -17.05
N CYS A 55 -2.66 -2.40 -16.29
CA CYS A 55 -2.87 -2.60 -14.85
C CYS A 55 -2.90 -1.27 -14.05
N VAL A 56 -2.20 -0.22 -14.48
CA VAL A 56 -2.15 1.08 -13.77
C VAL A 56 -3.09 2.14 -14.35
N VAL A 57 -3.79 1.85 -15.45
CA VAL A 57 -4.63 2.83 -16.16
C VAL A 57 -5.73 3.39 -15.26
N LYS A 58 -6.36 2.55 -14.43
CA LYS A 58 -7.40 2.99 -13.49
C LYS A 58 -6.85 4.01 -12.49
N THR A 59 -5.68 3.74 -11.90
CA THR A 59 -5.01 4.65 -10.96
C THR A 59 -4.64 5.98 -11.63
N LEU A 60 -4.13 5.95 -12.86
CA LEU A 60 -3.83 7.16 -13.62
C LEU A 60 -5.09 7.99 -13.90
N GLN A 61 -6.23 7.36 -14.21
CA GLN A 61 -7.51 8.03 -14.40
C GLN A 61 -8.00 8.70 -13.11
N GLU A 62 -7.86 8.02 -11.96
CA GLU A 62 -8.18 8.57 -10.65
C GLU A 62 -7.33 9.80 -10.33
N TRP A 63 -6.01 9.74 -10.55
CA TRP A 63 -5.12 10.90 -10.35
C TRP A 63 -5.41 12.05 -11.31
N GLN A 64 -5.78 11.76 -12.56
CA GLN A 64 -6.24 12.79 -13.50
C GLN A 64 -7.51 13.48 -12.97
N GLN A 65 -8.49 12.71 -12.51
CA GLN A 65 -9.74 13.25 -11.97
C GLN A 65 -9.50 14.08 -10.71
N GLN A 66 -8.68 13.59 -9.77
CA GLN A 66 -8.29 14.30 -8.56
C GLN A 66 -7.62 15.64 -8.89
N SER A 67 -6.69 15.65 -9.86
CA SER A 67 -6.02 16.87 -10.30
C SER A 67 -6.99 17.91 -10.86
N ARG A 68 -7.98 17.49 -11.64
CA ARG A 68 -9.00 18.39 -12.20
C ARG A 68 -9.92 18.97 -11.13
N THR A 69 -10.21 18.17 -10.10
CA THR A 69 -11.17 18.54 -9.04
C THR A 69 -10.51 19.40 -7.96
N MET A 70 -9.26 19.10 -7.60
CA MET A 70 -8.57 19.69 -6.45
C MET A 70 -7.42 20.63 -6.85
N GLY A 71 -6.99 20.64 -8.12
CA GLY A 71 -5.84 21.42 -8.57
C GLY A 71 -4.59 21.15 -7.73
N LYS A 72 -3.98 22.22 -7.21
CA LYS A 72 -2.80 22.12 -6.31
C LYS A 72 -3.04 21.27 -5.05
N ASN A 73 -4.28 21.16 -4.60
CA ASN A 73 -4.63 20.38 -3.41
C ASN A 73 -4.69 18.87 -3.68
N ALA A 74 -4.57 18.44 -4.95
CA ALA A 74 -4.38 17.03 -5.28
C ALA A 74 -3.01 16.49 -4.86
N GLN A 75 -2.04 17.37 -4.57
CA GLN A 75 -0.72 17.02 -4.01
C GLN A 75 0.00 15.89 -4.76
N LEU A 76 -0.16 15.78 -6.09
CA LEU A 76 0.37 14.65 -6.87
C LEU A 76 1.87 14.40 -6.67
N LYS A 77 2.68 15.47 -6.57
CA LYS A 77 4.11 15.34 -6.32
C LYS A 77 4.37 14.61 -5.00
N LEU A 78 3.69 15.00 -3.93
CA LEU A 78 3.81 14.36 -2.63
C LEU A 78 3.38 12.90 -2.70
N HIS A 79 2.26 12.60 -3.37
CA HIS A 79 1.80 11.22 -3.55
C HIS A 79 2.81 10.37 -4.34
N PHE A 80 3.37 10.91 -5.42
CA PHE A 80 4.35 10.20 -6.25
C PHE A 80 5.63 9.94 -5.46
N SER A 81 6.15 10.94 -4.75
CA SER A 81 7.33 10.80 -3.89
C SER A 81 7.12 9.76 -2.80
N ARG A 82 6.00 9.84 -2.07
CA ARG A 82 5.70 8.87 -1.00
C ARG A 82 5.54 7.45 -1.54
N LEU A 83 4.91 7.27 -2.70
CA LEU A 83 4.81 5.95 -3.34
C LEU A 83 6.17 5.43 -3.77
N ALA A 84 7.00 6.27 -4.40
CA ALA A 84 8.34 5.89 -4.82
C ALA A 84 9.18 5.45 -3.61
N GLU A 85 9.19 6.25 -2.53
CA GLU A 85 9.89 5.93 -1.28
C GLU A 85 9.34 4.65 -0.64
N THR A 86 8.00 4.51 -0.56
CA THR A 86 7.34 3.34 0.01
C THR A 86 7.78 2.06 -0.69
N TYR A 87 7.75 2.07 -2.02
CA TYR A 87 8.12 0.90 -2.81
C TYR A 87 9.61 0.62 -2.80
N ALA A 88 10.45 1.66 -2.92
CA ALA A 88 11.90 1.51 -2.89
C ALA A 88 12.38 0.81 -1.61
N ASN A 89 11.81 1.17 -0.45
CA ASN A 89 12.22 0.61 0.84
C ASN A 89 11.73 -0.82 1.09
N VAL A 90 10.77 -1.32 0.32
CA VAL A 90 10.33 -2.72 0.41
C VAL A 90 10.86 -3.57 -0.73
N THR A 91 11.77 -3.04 -1.55
CA THR A 91 12.41 -3.75 -2.66
C THR A 91 13.91 -3.79 -2.51
N ASN A 92 14.52 -4.89 -2.93
CA ASN A 92 15.97 -4.99 -3.06
C ASN A 92 16.45 -4.41 -4.41
N GLU A 93 17.78 -4.36 -4.59
CA GLU A 93 18.43 -3.86 -5.81
C GLU A 93 18.03 -4.63 -7.09
N GLN A 94 17.53 -5.86 -6.94
CA GLN A 94 17.04 -6.69 -8.05
C GLN A 94 15.55 -6.43 -8.36
N GLY A 95 14.92 -5.46 -7.68
CA GLY A 95 13.50 -5.12 -7.84
C GLY A 95 12.55 -6.16 -7.25
N GLN A 96 13.04 -7.06 -6.41
CA GLN A 96 12.20 -8.03 -5.71
C GLN A 96 11.78 -7.46 -4.36
N SER A 97 10.49 -7.56 -4.05
CA SER A 97 9.99 -7.10 -2.75
C SER A 97 10.25 -8.10 -1.63
N THR A 98 10.23 -7.61 -0.38
CA THR A 98 10.31 -8.41 0.84
C THR A 98 9.41 -9.64 0.80
N VAL A 99 9.99 -10.80 1.06
CA VAL A 99 9.26 -12.06 1.20
C VAL A 99 8.60 -12.11 2.57
N ILE A 100 7.30 -12.32 2.62
CA ILE A 100 6.53 -12.44 3.86
C ILE A 100 6.63 -13.88 4.35
N THR A 101 7.25 -14.08 5.51
CA THR A 101 7.47 -15.39 6.15
C THR A 101 6.86 -15.43 7.56
N PRO A 102 6.70 -16.60 8.19
CA PRO A 102 6.31 -16.70 9.59
C PRO A 102 7.18 -15.90 10.56
N ALA A 103 8.48 -15.77 10.30
CA ALA A 103 9.37 -14.95 11.12
C ALA A 103 9.00 -13.47 11.02
N VAL A 104 8.78 -12.96 9.79
CA VAL A 104 8.32 -11.58 9.56
C VAL A 104 6.99 -11.34 10.26
N MET A 105 6.01 -12.23 10.06
CA MET A 105 4.68 -12.13 10.71
C MET A 105 4.76 -12.17 12.24
N ALA A 106 5.60 -13.03 12.81
CA ALA A 106 5.79 -13.12 14.26
C ALA A 106 6.39 -11.83 14.84
N THR A 107 7.40 -11.26 14.17
CA THR A 107 7.99 -9.98 14.60
C THR A 107 6.99 -8.83 14.49
N PHE A 108 6.17 -8.81 13.43
CA PHE A 108 5.10 -7.85 13.25
C PHE A 108 4.02 -7.96 14.35
N TYR A 109 3.58 -9.17 14.68
CA TYR A 109 2.64 -9.40 15.78
C TYR A 109 3.21 -8.95 17.12
N THR A 110 4.48 -9.28 17.39
CA THR A 110 5.17 -8.86 18.61
C THR A 110 5.24 -7.34 18.71
N ALA A 111 5.52 -6.64 17.61
CA ALA A 111 5.57 -5.17 17.59
C ALA A 111 4.20 -4.53 17.85
N LEU A 112 3.11 -5.14 17.37
CA LEU A 112 1.75 -4.71 17.70
C LEU A 112 1.45 -4.90 19.19
N GLU A 113 1.76 -6.07 19.75
CA GLU A 113 1.53 -6.35 21.17
C GLU A 113 2.32 -5.40 22.10
N GLN A 114 3.54 -5.03 21.70
CA GLN A 114 4.33 -4.00 22.39
C GLN A 114 3.66 -2.62 22.40
N GLN A 115 2.73 -2.37 21.47
CA GLN A 115 1.90 -1.15 21.40
C GLN A 115 0.51 -1.36 22.03
N ASP A 116 0.35 -2.39 22.89
CA ASP A 116 -0.90 -2.77 23.58
C ASP A 116 -2.04 -3.18 22.62
N TRP A 117 -1.70 -3.69 21.43
CA TRP A 117 -2.68 -4.31 20.55
C TRP A 117 -2.98 -5.74 20.97
N LEU A 118 -4.25 -6.13 20.88
CA LEU A 118 -4.67 -7.52 21.02
C LEU A 118 -4.54 -8.24 19.67
N VAL A 119 -3.61 -9.18 19.56
CA VAL A 119 -3.41 -10.00 18.36
C VAL A 119 -4.08 -11.37 18.56
N THR A 120 -5.01 -11.72 17.68
CA THR A 120 -5.72 -13.01 17.69
C THR A 120 -5.49 -13.73 16.38
N ASN A 121 -4.67 -14.78 16.39
CA ASN A 121 -4.25 -15.52 15.20
C ASN A 121 -4.42 -17.05 15.31
N GLU A 122 -5.02 -17.55 16.40
CA GLU A 122 -5.14 -18.99 16.67
C GLU A 122 -6.44 -19.61 16.14
N TYR A 123 -7.47 -18.80 15.91
CA TYR A 123 -8.81 -19.28 15.56
C TYR A 123 -9.16 -19.08 14.09
N GLU A 124 -10.02 -19.97 13.58
CA GLU A 124 -10.59 -19.85 12.25
C GLU A 124 -11.69 -18.77 12.18
N VAL A 125 -11.69 -18.01 11.08
CA VAL A 125 -12.71 -16.99 10.73
C VAL A 125 -13.47 -17.42 9.48
N ASN A 126 -14.32 -18.45 9.62
CA ASN A 126 -15.13 -19.01 8.53
C ASN A 126 -16.52 -18.35 8.35
N ARG A 127 -16.95 -17.52 9.33
CA ARG A 127 -18.25 -16.84 9.33
C ARG A 127 -18.14 -15.46 9.95
N LYS A 128 -19.25 -14.74 10.01
CA LYS A 128 -19.31 -13.45 10.71
C LYS A 128 -19.15 -13.66 12.21
N VAL A 129 -18.03 -13.20 12.77
CA VAL A 129 -17.67 -13.37 14.18
C VAL A 129 -17.64 -12.04 14.92
N SER A 130 -17.87 -12.09 16.24
CA SER A 130 -17.70 -10.95 17.13
C SER A 130 -16.45 -11.17 17.95
N HIS A 131 -15.53 -10.21 17.93
CA HIS A 131 -14.33 -10.23 18.76
C HIS A 131 -14.45 -9.09 19.78
N HIS A 132 -14.58 -9.45 21.05
CA HIS A 132 -14.66 -8.46 22.13
C HIS A 132 -13.26 -8.06 22.55
N THR A 133 -12.98 -6.77 22.53
CA THR A 133 -11.62 -6.23 22.74
C THR A 133 -11.55 -5.30 23.94
N ASP A 134 -12.64 -5.13 24.69
CA ASP A 134 -12.76 -4.17 25.80
C ASP A 134 -12.28 -2.74 25.46
N GLY A 135 -12.44 -2.34 24.20
CA GLY A 135 -12.00 -1.03 23.70
C GLY A 135 -10.55 -0.97 23.22
N LYS A 136 -9.76 -2.03 23.39
CA LYS A 136 -8.39 -2.12 22.86
C LYS A 136 -8.38 -2.22 21.33
N ALA A 137 -7.29 -1.73 20.74
CA ALA A 137 -6.95 -1.99 19.35
C ALA A 137 -6.68 -3.49 19.15
N SER A 138 -7.03 -4.01 17.99
CA SER A 138 -6.95 -5.45 17.74
C SER A 138 -6.71 -5.79 16.29
N LEU A 139 -5.92 -6.85 16.11
CA LEU A 139 -5.71 -7.56 14.86
C LEU A 139 -6.28 -8.97 15.01
N VAL A 140 -7.13 -9.38 14.07
CA VAL A 140 -7.56 -10.78 13.94
C VAL A 140 -7.09 -11.34 12.62
N VAL A 141 -6.43 -12.50 12.66
CA VAL A 141 -5.94 -13.25 11.50
C VAL A 141 -6.55 -14.65 11.55
N CYS A 142 -7.11 -15.11 10.44
CA CYS A 142 -7.71 -16.44 10.36
C CYS A 142 -6.61 -17.52 10.31
N SER A 143 -6.56 -18.43 11.28
CA SER A 143 -5.51 -19.45 11.36
C SER A 143 -5.53 -20.44 10.19
N SER A 144 -6.71 -20.86 9.72
CA SER A 144 -6.82 -21.74 8.55
C SER A 144 -6.38 -21.05 7.26
N GLN A 145 -6.81 -19.80 7.03
CA GLN A 145 -6.37 -19.01 5.88
C GLN A 145 -4.85 -18.78 5.92
N TYR A 146 -4.30 -18.49 7.10
CA TYR A 146 -2.86 -18.31 7.28
C TYR A 146 -2.11 -19.58 6.84
N ALA A 147 -2.50 -20.75 7.35
CA ALA A 147 -1.89 -22.03 6.98
C ALA A 147 -2.00 -22.31 5.46
N GLU A 148 -3.16 -22.06 4.85
CA GLU A 148 -3.38 -22.25 3.41
C GLU A 148 -2.64 -21.26 2.51
N SER A 149 -2.22 -20.11 3.07
CA SER A 149 -1.54 -19.04 2.37
C SER A 149 -0.02 -19.21 2.30
N MET A 150 0.54 -20.09 3.13
CA MET A 150 1.97 -20.37 3.18
C MET A 150 2.33 -21.61 2.34
N ASN A 151 3.47 -21.56 1.65
CA ASN A 151 4.03 -22.74 0.98
C ASN A 151 4.90 -23.58 1.94
N GLU A 152 5.44 -24.70 1.45
CA GLU A 152 6.32 -25.60 2.21
C GLU A 152 7.61 -24.92 2.71
N ASN A 153 8.07 -23.87 2.04
CA ASN A 153 9.23 -23.07 2.43
C ASN A 153 8.88 -22.00 3.48
N GLY A 154 7.61 -21.88 3.88
CA GLY A 154 7.16 -20.84 4.81
C GLY A 154 7.10 -19.45 4.17
N GLU A 155 6.79 -19.36 2.88
CA GLU A 155 6.59 -18.09 2.18
C GLU A 155 5.11 -17.88 1.87
N LEU A 156 4.65 -16.64 1.99
CA LEU A 156 3.29 -16.27 1.61
C LEU A 156 3.13 -16.38 0.08
N VAL A 157 2.29 -17.32 -0.37
CA VAL A 157 1.98 -17.58 -1.79
C VAL A 157 0.54 -17.25 -2.17
N LYS A 158 -0.33 -16.97 -1.20
CA LYS A 158 -1.68 -16.45 -1.43
C LYS A 158 -1.94 -15.21 -0.57
N PRO A 159 -2.84 -14.31 -0.99
CA PRO A 159 -3.20 -13.15 -0.16
C PRO A 159 -3.82 -13.57 1.18
N LEU A 160 -3.47 -12.84 2.24
CA LEU A 160 -3.95 -13.07 3.60
C LEU A 160 -4.73 -11.87 4.10
N SER A 161 -5.94 -12.11 4.61
CA SER A 161 -6.79 -11.06 5.20
C SER A 161 -6.38 -10.79 6.65
N LEU A 162 -6.28 -9.49 6.98
CA LEU A 162 -6.02 -8.96 8.30
C LEU A 162 -7.23 -8.10 8.72
N TYR A 163 -7.90 -8.50 9.80
CA TYR A 163 -9.05 -7.76 10.32
C TYR A 163 -8.62 -6.84 11.44
N VAL A 164 -8.83 -5.53 11.28
CA VAL A 164 -8.18 -4.50 12.09
C VAL A 164 -9.20 -3.57 12.72
N ARG A 165 -9.03 -3.27 14.00
CA ARG A 165 -9.78 -2.25 14.73
C ARG A 165 -8.82 -1.45 15.60
N GLY A 166 -8.94 -0.11 15.58
CA GLY A 166 -8.07 0.77 16.36
C GLY A 166 -7.46 1.86 15.49
N ASN A 167 -6.27 2.33 15.88
CA ASN A 167 -5.53 3.33 15.10
C ASN A 167 -4.94 2.67 13.83
N THR A 168 -5.61 2.84 12.70
CA THR A 168 -5.20 2.22 11.43
C THR A 168 -3.87 2.76 10.91
N GLN A 169 -3.53 4.03 11.16
CA GLN A 169 -2.25 4.57 10.70
C GLN A 169 -1.09 3.94 11.47
N GLN A 170 -1.22 3.77 12.80
CA GLN A 170 -0.22 3.06 13.60
C GLN A 170 -0.04 1.62 13.11
N PHE A 171 -1.13 0.93 12.76
CA PHE A 171 -1.07 -0.41 12.18
C PHE A 171 -0.32 -0.45 10.84
N ILE A 172 -0.57 0.53 9.96
CA ILE A 172 0.12 0.66 8.68
C ILE A 172 1.60 0.94 8.86
N ASP A 173 1.95 1.85 9.77
CA ASP A 173 3.34 2.23 10.02
C ASP A 173 4.14 1.07 10.62
N ILE A 174 3.56 0.32 11.57
CA ILE A 174 4.19 -0.87 12.13
C ILE A 174 4.35 -1.95 11.04
N ALA A 175 3.33 -2.25 10.25
CA ALA A 175 3.45 -3.23 9.17
C ALA A 175 4.57 -2.85 8.18
N TYR A 176 4.65 -1.57 7.82
CA TYR A 176 5.65 -1.05 6.90
C TYR A 176 7.08 -1.21 7.44
N GLN A 177 7.32 -0.98 8.73
CA GLN A 177 8.62 -1.23 9.39
C GLN A 177 9.08 -2.69 9.33
N HIS A 178 8.15 -3.62 9.11
CA HIS A 178 8.44 -5.04 8.89
C HIS A 178 8.45 -5.42 7.40
N GLY A 179 8.48 -4.43 6.50
CA GLY A 179 8.50 -4.64 5.05
C GLY A 179 7.18 -5.12 4.46
N ILE A 180 6.05 -4.94 5.18
CA ILE A 180 4.72 -5.37 4.77
C ILE A 180 3.92 -4.17 4.24
N LEU A 181 3.39 -4.27 3.03
CA LEU A 181 2.41 -3.33 2.49
C LEU A 181 0.99 -3.82 2.70
N LEU A 182 0.12 -2.91 3.16
CA LEU A 182 -1.28 -3.20 3.43
C LEU A 182 -2.20 -2.62 2.36
N TYR A 183 -3.16 -3.43 1.93
CA TYR A 183 -4.11 -3.08 0.90
C TYR A 183 -5.51 -3.07 1.49
N LYS A 184 -6.09 -1.87 1.61
CA LYS A 184 -7.39 -1.70 2.24
C LYS A 184 -8.52 -2.25 1.37
N ILE A 185 -9.41 -3.02 1.99
CA ILE A 185 -10.62 -3.57 1.36
C ILE A 185 -11.88 -2.87 1.87
N THR A 186 -12.02 -2.72 3.19
CA THR A 186 -13.17 -2.04 3.78
C THR A 186 -12.84 -1.52 5.18
N ASP A 187 -13.48 -0.41 5.57
CA ASP A 187 -13.38 0.13 6.94
C ASP A 187 -14.20 -0.64 7.98
N TYR A 188 -15.21 -1.40 7.56
CA TYR A 188 -16.23 -1.88 8.51
C TYR A 188 -16.97 -3.17 8.11
N LYS A 189 -17.12 -3.46 6.81
CA LYS A 189 -18.00 -4.55 6.33
C LYS A 189 -17.24 -5.88 6.18
N SER A 190 -16.35 -6.19 7.10
CA SER A 190 -15.55 -7.42 7.08
C SER A 190 -16.26 -8.61 7.74
N LYS A 191 -15.58 -9.77 7.77
CA LYS A 191 -16.03 -10.97 8.50
C LYS A 191 -15.98 -10.80 10.02
N VAL A 192 -15.13 -9.93 10.55
CA VAL A 192 -15.05 -9.67 11.99
C VAL A 192 -15.80 -8.37 12.29
N LYS A 193 -16.83 -8.45 13.14
CA LYS A 193 -17.65 -7.27 13.46
C LYS A 193 -16.79 -6.12 13.98
N PHE A 194 -17.08 -4.91 13.52
CA PHE A 194 -16.40 -3.66 13.88
C PHE A 194 -14.92 -3.57 13.48
N HIS A 195 -14.44 -4.48 12.62
CA HIS A 195 -13.09 -4.43 12.07
C HIS A 195 -13.14 -4.08 10.59
N GLY A 196 -12.20 -3.24 10.16
CA GLY A 196 -11.85 -3.11 8.75
C GLY A 196 -11.11 -4.37 8.27
N GLU A 197 -11.00 -4.51 6.95
CA GLU A 197 -10.20 -5.57 6.32
C GLU A 197 -9.10 -4.94 5.48
N TYR A 198 -7.89 -5.41 5.74
CA TYR A 198 -6.72 -5.19 4.92
C TYR A 198 -6.26 -6.54 4.38
N ILE A 199 -5.60 -6.53 3.24
CA ILE A 199 -4.97 -7.72 2.67
C ILE A 199 -3.48 -7.45 2.57
N ILE A 200 -2.68 -8.48 2.85
CA ILE A 200 -1.27 -8.55 2.44
C ILE A 200 -1.16 -9.51 1.26
N TYR A 201 -0.33 -9.17 0.27
CA TYR A 201 -0.12 -9.96 -0.92
C TYR A 201 1.28 -10.60 -0.91
N PRO A 202 1.45 -11.78 -1.54
CA PRO A 202 2.77 -12.34 -1.83
C PRO A 202 3.69 -11.28 -2.43
N MET A 203 4.89 -11.13 -1.88
CA MET A 203 5.89 -10.14 -2.30
C MET A 203 5.33 -8.71 -2.42
N ASN A 204 4.39 -8.31 -1.57
CA ASN A 204 3.70 -7.02 -1.64
C ASN A 204 3.12 -6.71 -3.05
N ALA A 205 2.77 -7.74 -3.83
CA ALA A 205 2.34 -7.59 -5.22
C ALA A 205 0.82 -7.37 -5.33
N GLY A 206 0.28 -6.40 -4.59
CA GLY A 206 -1.14 -6.07 -4.63
C GLY A 206 -1.59 -5.49 -5.99
N GLY A 207 -2.86 -5.68 -6.33
CA GLY A 207 -3.44 -5.25 -7.61
C GLY A 207 -3.91 -3.79 -7.67
N HIS A 208 -3.65 -3.01 -6.62
CA HIS A 208 -3.98 -1.58 -6.52
C HIS A 208 -2.99 -0.89 -5.57
N LEU A 209 -3.16 0.41 -5.31
CA LEU A 209 -2.30 1.12 -4.39
C LEU A 209 -2.42 0.60 -2.94
N PRO A 210 -1.31 0.45 -2.21
CA PRO A 210 -1.33 0.20 -0.77
C PRO A 210 -1.75 1.47 -0.02
N GLU A 211 -2.14 1.32 1.24
CA GLU A 211 -2.18 2.46 2.15
C GLU A 211 -0.76 2.96 2.43
N LEU A 212 -0.59 4.29 2.49
CA LEU A 212 0.72 4.90 2.62
C LEU A 212 1.15 5.03 4.10
N PRO A 213 2.35 4.55 4.46
CA PRO A 213 2.92 4.78 5.79
C PRO A 213 3.29 6.25 5.98
N THR A 214 3.27 6.72 7.22
CA THR A 214 3.72 8.07 7.62
C THR A 214 5.13 8.09 8.20
N VAL A 215 5.71 6.91 8.44
CA VAL A 215 7.09 6.72 8.90
C VAL A 215 8.01 6.31 7.75
N ALA A 216 9.31 6.58 7.88
CA ALA A 216 10.32 5.97 7.04
C ALA A 216 10.62 4.54 7.53
N ASN A 217 10.97 3.65 6.60
CA ASN A 217 11.45 2.30 6.87
C ASN A 217 12.98 2.29 6.75
#